data_AF-A0A538DEY8-F1
#
_entry.id   AF-A0A538DEY8-F1
#
_cell.length_a   1.000
_cell.length_b   1.000
_cell.length_c   1.000
_cell.angle_alpha   90.00
_cell.angle_beta   90.00
_cell.angle_gamma   90.00
#
_symmetry.space_group_name_H-M   'P 1'
#
loop_
_entity.id
_entity.type
_entity.pdbx_description
1 polymer ?
#
loop_
_entity_poly.entity_id
_entity_poly.type
_entity_poly.pdbx_seq_one_letter_code
_entity_poly.pdbx_strand_id
1 'polypeptide(L)'
;MTISEHRDIVQAGDVRTETKVSSSRIVWSPGQILTGILGIVTAVIGVIAISRGGIDGSLNTPVVRVAGLEHSALLGLCELGAGLLLVLGALSYAARGLIVAVGVAMVVGGVVIGAAGSTILRDIGTAHRTGWAIMIGGIIAIVAANLGRVIQTRHSVTQV
;
A
#
# COMPACT_ATOMS: atom_id res chain seq x y z
N MET A 1 -1.78 14.35 13.54
CA MET A 1 -0.97 15.52 13.95
C MET A 1 -1.32 15.78 15.40
N THR A 2 -0.47 15.37 16.33
CA THR A 2 -0.74 15.53 17.77
C THR A 2 0.31 16.51 18.28
N ILE A 3 -0.09 17.76 18.45
CA ILE A 3 0.77 18.80 19.04
C ILE A 3 0.66 18.59 20.56
N SER A 4 1.74 18.14 21.19
CA SER A 4 1.85 18.15 22.65
C SER A 4 2.59 19.42 23.03
N GLU A 5 1.87 20.36 23.62
CA GLU A 5 2.43 21.62 24.11
C GLU A 5 2.94 21.40 25.53
N HIS A 6 4.26 21.33 25.71
CA HIS A 6 4.88 21.26 27.04
C HIS A 6 5.36 22.66 27.41
N ARG A 7 4.76 23.24 28.46
CA ARG A 7 5.13 24.56 28.99
C ARG A 7 6.09 24.35 30.17
N ASP A 8 7.39 24.49 29.93
CA ASP A 8 8.38 24.61 31.00
C ASP A 8 8.54 26.08 31.37
N ILE A 9 8.22 26.42 32.61
CA ILE A 9 8.40 27.77 33.17
C ILE A 9 9.67 27.75 34.02
N VAL A 10 10.79 28.18 33.46
CA VAL A 10 12.04 28.34 34.22
C VAL A 10 12.08 29.78 34.75
N GLN A 11 11.86 29.95 36.04
CA GLN A 11 11.92 31.26 36.70
C GLN A 11 13.34 31.51 37.20
N ALA A 12 14.12 32.29 36.46
CA ALA A 12 15.43 32.78 36.88
C ALA A 12 15.34 34.30 37.13
N GLY A 13 15.08 34.69 38.38
CA GLY A 13 14.99 36.10 38.78
C GLY A 13 13.73 36.84 38.27
N ASP A 14 13.84 38.17 38.09
CA ASP A 14 12.75 39.11 37.77
C ASP A 14 12.38 39.14 36.27
N VAL A 15 12.91 38.20 35.47
CA VAL A 15 12.69 38.14 34.02
C VAL A 15 11.90 36.88 33.69
N ARG A 16 10.64 37.08 33.26
CA ARG A 16 9.73 36.00 32.80
C ARG A 16 10.01 35.70 31.33
N THR A 17 10.94 34.79 31.04
CA THR A 17 11.20 34.33 29.67
C THR A 17 10.25 33.17 29.34
N GLU A 18 9.22 33.42 28.52
CA GLU A 18 8.33 32.35 28.03
C GLU A 18 9.04 31.58 26.89
N THR A 19 9.62 30.42 27.20
CA THR A 19 10.22 29.57 26.16
C THR A 19 9.15 28.65 25.56
N LYS A 20 8.70 28.94 24.33
CA LYS A 20 7.74 28.08 23.62
C LYS A 20 8.50 26.97 22.89
N VAL A 21 8.51 25.76 23.47
CA VAL A 21 9.10 24.57 22.83
C VAL A 21 8.01 23.89 22.00
N SER A 22 8.03 24.13 20.68
CA SER A 22 7.18 23.39 19.73
C SER A 22 7.93 22.15 19.23
N SER A 23 7.50 20.96 19.65
CA SER A 23 8.03 19.70 19.12
C SER A 23 7.14 19.20 17.98
N SER A 24 7.62 19.30 16.75
CA SER A 24 6.99 18.64 15.60
C SER A 24 7.65 17.28 15.40
N ARG A 25 6.90 16.21 15.66
CA ARG A 25 7.35 14.83 15.39
C ARG A 25 6.91 14.44 13.99
N ILE A 26 7.86 14.42 13.08
CA ILE A 26 7.66 13.94 11.71
C ILE A 26 7.97 12.43 11.73
N VAL A 27 6.94 11.60 11.60
CA VAL A 27 7.07 10.13 11.57
C VAL A 27 6.95 9.69 10.11
N TRP A 28 8.05 9.18 9.54
CA TRP A 28 8.02 8.57 8.21
C TRP A 28 8.23 7.07 8.33
N SER A 29 7.48 6.30 7.55
CA SER A 29 7.62 4.85 7.44
C SER A 29 8.06 4.50 6.03
N PRO A 30 9.29 4.00 5.81
CA PRO A 30 9.71 3.46 4.52
C PRO A 30 8.73 2.41 3.98
N GLY A 31 8.12 1.65 4.89
CA GLY A 31 7.07 0.68 4.58
C GLY A 31 5.82 1.28 3.94
N GLN A 32 5.41 2.49 4.36
CA GLN A 32 4.26 3.17 3.74
C GLN A 32 4.57 3.61 2.32
N ILE A 33 5.78 4.11 2.05
CA ILE A 33 6.21 4.50 0.70
C ILE A 33 6.22 3.28 -0.22
N LEU A 34 6.86 2.19 0.22
CA LEU A 34 6.90 0.93 -0.53
C LEU A 34 5.50 0.39 -0.82
N THR A 35 4.62 0.39 0.17
CA THR A 35 3.22 -0.04 0.01
C THR A 35 2.47 0.85 -0.96
N GLY A 36 2.65 2.17 -0.88
CA GLY A 36 2.00 3.12 -1.78
C GLY A 36 2.45 2.92 -3.23
N ILE A 37 3.75 2.77 -3.46
CA ILE A 37 4.30 2.49 -4.81
C ILE A 37 3.75 1.17 -5.33
N LEU A 38 3.77 0.11 -4.52
CA LEU A 38 3.23 -1.19 -4.89
C LEU A 38 1.74 -1.07 -5.27
N GLY A 39 0.94 -0.41 -4.42
CA GLY A 39 -0.48 -0.20 -4.67
C GLY A 39 -0.75 0.57 -5.97
N ILE A 40 0.04 1.62 -6.25
CA ILE A 40 -0.06 2.37 -7.51
C ILE A 40 0.25 1.48 -8.71
N VAL A 41 1.35 0.72 -8.67
CA VAL A 41 1.75 -0.16 -9.77
C VAL A 41 0.67 -1.22 -10.01
N THR A 42 0.18 -1.87 -8.97
CA THR A 42 -0.90 -2.87 -9.06
C THR A 42 -2.19 -2.25 -9.60
N ALA A 43 -2.56 -1.05 -9.15
CA ALA A 43 -3.74 -0.36 -9.65
C ALA A 43 -3.62 -0.03 -11.15
N VAL A 44 -2.46 0.46 -11.59
CA VAL A 44 -2.20 0.77 -13.00
C VAL A 44 -2.28 -0.48 -13.87
N ILE A 45 -1.70 -1.60 -13.43
CA ILE A 45 -1.80 -2.89 -14.13
C ILE A 45 -3.28 -3.29 -14.26
N GLY A 46 -4.05 -3.18 -13.17
CA GLY A 46 -5.49 -3.46 -13.16
C GLY A 46 -6.28 -2.59 -14.13
N VAL A 47 -6.06 -1.27 -14.14
CA VAL A 47 -6.70 -0.35 -15.09
C VAL A 47 -6.37 -0.73 -16.54
N ILE A 48 -5.11 -1.06 -16.84
CA ILE A 48 -4.71 -1.47 -18.19
C ILE A 48 -5.35 -2.80 -18.59
N ALA A 49 -5.43 -3.76 -17.65
CA ALA A 49 -6.07 -5.05 -17.89
C ALA A 49 -7.57 -4.88 -18.18
N ILE A 50 -8.28 -4.04 -17.43
CA ILE A 50 -9.69 -3.73 -17.66
C ILE A 50 -9.88 -3.00 -19.00
N SER A 51 -9.06 -1.98 -19.28
CA SER A 51 -9.23 -1.16 -20.49
C SER A 51 -8.95 -1.94 -21.77
N ARG A 52 -8.02 -2.90 -21.72
CA ARG A 52 -7.70 -3.78 -22.85
C ARG A 52 -8.58 -5.01 -22.92
N GLY A 53 -8.97 -5.56 -21.76
CA GLY A 53 -9.83 -6.75 -21.66
C GLY A 53 -11.28 -6.44 -22.01
N GLY A 54 -11.71 -5.19 -21.85
CA GLY A 54 -13.09 -4.77 -22.13
C GLY A 54 -14.07 -5.22 -21.05
N ILE A 55 -15.13 -4.46 -20.87
CA ILE A 55 -16.22 -4.74 -19.91
C ILE A 55 -17.55 -5.09 -20.60
N ASP A 56 -17.58 -5.01 -21.93
CA ASP A 56 -18.81 -5.13 -22.73
C ASP A 56 -19.21 -6.60 -23.02
N GLY A 57 -18.43 -7.56 -22.50
CA GLY A 57 -18.62 -9.00 -22.70
C GLY A 57 -18.22 -9.82 -21.47
N SER A 58 -17.78 -11.07 -21.68
CA SER A 58 -17.29 -11.93 -20.59
C SER A 58 -16.04 -11.31 -19.94
N LEU A 59 -16.05 -11.10 -18.62
CA LEU A 59 -14.90 -10.50 -17.92
C LEU A 59 -13.64 -11.38 -17.93
N ASN A 60 -13.79 -12.67 -18.25
CA ASN A 60 -12.67 -13.61 -18.32
C ASN A 60 -12.04 -13.68 -19.73
N THR A 61 -12.72 -13.15 -20.75
CA THR A 61 -12.29 -13.21 -22.15
C THR A 61 -12.65 -11.91 -22.86
N PRO A 62 -11.72 -11.22 -23.53
CA PRO A 62 -10.39 -11.66 -23.94
C PRO A 62 -9.30 -11.63 -22.84
N VAL A 63 -8.34 -12.55 -22.97
CA VAL A 63 -7.10 -12.53 -22.18
C VAL A 63 -6.11 -11.57 -22.84
N VAL A 64 -5.68 -10.56 -22.09
CA VAL A 64 -4.76 -9.53 -22.55
C VAL A 64 -3.43 -9.63 -21.84
N ARG A 65 -2.37 -9.14 -22.50
CA ARG A 65 -1.03 -9.18 -21.95
C ARG A 65 -0.66 -7.80 -21.38
N VAL A 66 -0.39 -7.75 -20.08
CA VAL A 66 0.03 -6.54 -19.35
C VAL A 66 1.34 -6.84 -18.64
N ALA A 67 2.37 -6.00 -18.83
CA ALA A 67 3.72 -6.23 -18.30
C ALA A 67 4.30 -7.63 -18.61
N GLY A 68 3.89 -8.22 -19.74
CA GLY A 68 4.34 -9.54 -20.17
C GLY A 68 3.56 -10.72 -19.56
N LEU A 69 2.54 -10.46 -18.75
CA LEU A 69 1.70 -11.44 -18.03
C LEU A 69 0.26 -11.43 -18.55
N GLU A 70 -0.39 -12.59 -18.51
CA GLU A 70 -1.76 -12.78 -18.98
C GLU A 70 -2.77 -12.39 -17.91
N HIS A 71 -3.68 -11.47 -18.27
CA HIS A 71 -4.70 -10.91 -17.40
C HIS A 71 -6.05 -10.90 -18.12
N SER A 72 -7.10 -11.24 -17.39
CA SER A 72 -8.48 -10.98 -17.78
C SER A 72 -8.97 -9.66 -17.18
N ALA A 73 -10.09 -9.14 -17.68
CA ALA A 73 -10.72 -7.94 -17.12
C ALA A 73 -11.17 -8.17 -15.67
N LEU A 74 -11.62 -9.38 -15.32
CA LEU A 74 -11.99 -9.76 -13.95
C LEU A 74 -10.77 -9.68 -13.01
N LEU A 75 -9.65 -10.25 -13.43
CA LEU A 75 -8.42 -10.18 -12.63
C LEU A 75 -7.94 -8.73 -12.49
N GLY A 76 -7.99 -7.97 -13.58
CA GLY A 76 -7.67 -6.55 -13.56
C GLY A 76 -8.52 -5.73 -12.59
N LEU A 77 -9.80 -6.08 -12.43
CA LEU A 77 -10.70 -5.46 -11.46
C LEU A 77 -10.31 -5.80 -10.02
N CYS A 78 -9.96 -7.06 -9.74
CA CYS A 78 -9.46 -7.47 -8.44
C CYS A 78 -8.13 -6.78 -8.10
N GLU A 79 -7.22 -6.67 -9.06
CA GLU A 79 -5.94 -5.97 -8.90
C GLU A 79 -6.13 -4.47 -8.69
N LEU A 80 -7.03 -3.84 -9.44
CA LEU A 80 -7.38 -2.44 -9.22
C LEU A 80 -7.90 -2.22 -7.80
N GLY A 81 -8.83 -3.06 -7.34
CA GLY A 81 -9.35 -3.01 -5.98
C GLY A 81 -8.24 -3.19 -4.93
N ALA A 82 -7.40 -4.21 -5.07
CA ALA A 82 -6.28 -4.45 -4.17
C ALA A 82 -5.28 -3.28 -4.16
N GLY A 83 -4.91 -2.76 -5.34
CA GLY A 83 -4.01 -1.64 -5.50
C GLY A 83 -4.53 -0.37 -4.81
N LEU A 84 -5.81 -0.05 -5.00
CA LEU A 84 -6.45 1.08 -4.31
C LEU A 84 -6.48 0.89 -2.79
N LEU A 85 -6.80 -0.31 -2.29
CA LEU A 85 -6.77 -0.59 -0.86
C LEU A 85 -5.35 -0.48 -0.27
N LEU A 86 -4.32 -0.88 -1.01
CA LEU A 86 -2.92 -0.69 -0.61
C LEU A 86 -2.54 0.80 -0.57
N VAL A 87 -2.95 1.59 -1.56
CA VAL A 87 -2.74 3.04 -1.56
C VAL A 87 -3.44 3.69 -0.36
N LEU A 88 -4.70 3.34 -0.10
CA LEU A 88 -5.44 3.84 1.06
C LEU A 88 -4.79 3.42 2.38
N GLY A 89 -4.31 2.17 2.45
CA GLY A 89 -3.54 1.66 3.58
C GLY A 89 -2.25 2.43 3.81
N ALA A 90 -1.56 2.84 2.74
CA ALA A 90 -0.33 3.60 2.82
C ALA A 90 -0.53 5.03 3.37
N LEU A 91 -1.71 5.64 3.15
CA LEU A 91 -2.00 7.01 3.61
C LEU A 91 -2.06 7.15 5.14
N SER A 92 -2.41 6.08 5.85
CA SER A 92 -2.58 6.12 7.31
C SER A 92 -1.87 4.96 7.98
N TYR A 93 -1.01 5.27 8.96
CA TYR A 93 -0.34 4.23 9.73
C TYR A 93 -1.34 3.34 10.50
N ALA A 94 -2.49 3.90 10.91
CA ALA A 94 -3.55 3.13 11.58
C ALA A 94 -4.15 2.06 10.66
N ALA A 95 -4.02 2.21 9.35
CA ALA A 95 -4.49 1.26 8.35
C ALA A 95 -3.47 0.15 8.03
N ARG A 96 -2.43 -0.04 8.86
CA ARG A 96 -1.49 -1.18 8.74
C ARG A 96 -2.20 -2.53 8.65
N GLY A 97 -3.27 -2.72 9.44
CA GLY A 97 -4.08 -3.93 9.39
C GLY A 97 -4.70 -4.17 8.01
N LEU A 98 -5.12 -3.11 7.32
CA LEU A 98 -5.65 -3.20 5.95
C LEU A 98 -4.56 -3.65 4.97
N ILE A 99 -3.35 -3.09 5.06
CA ILE A 99 -2.23 -3.49 4.19
C ILE A 99 -1.93 -4.98 4.35
N VAL A 100 -1.87 -5.48 5.59
CA VAL A 100 -1.62 -6.90 5.87
C VAL A 100 -2.77 -7.76 5.36
N ALA A 101 -4.03 -7.38 5.60
CA ALA A 101 -5.19 -8.14 5.14
C ALA A 101 -5.23 -8.25 3.60
N VAL A 102 -4.98 -7.15 2.90
CA VAL A 102 -4.89 -7.14 1.43
C VAL A 102 -3.70 -7.97 0.96
N GLY A 103 -2.53 -7.83 1.60
CA GLY A 103 -1.36 -8.64 1.28
C GLY A 103 -1.62 -10.14 1.44
N VAL A 104 -2.31 -10.55 2.51
CA VAL A 104 -2.73 -11.96 2.71
C VAL A 104 -3.70 -12.40 1.63
N ALA A 105 -4.69 -11.58 1.27
CA ALA A 105 -5.62 -11.90 0.18
C ALA A 105 -4.88 -12.08 -1.16
N MET A 106 -3.89 -11.23 -1.45
CA MET A 106 -3.04 -11.36 -2.64
C MET A 106 -2.18 -12.63 -2.60
N VAL A 107 -1.62 -13.00 -1.44
CA VAL A 107 -0.88 -14.26 -1.30
C VAL A 107 -1.79 -15.45 -1.56
N VAL A 108 -2.95 -15.51 -0.92
CA VAL A 108 -3.90 -16.62 -1.07
C VAL A 108 -4.40 -16.70 -2.51
N GLY A 109 -4.88 -15.58 -3.08
CA GLY A 109 -5.34 -15.53 -4.46
C GLY A 109 -4.25 -15.89 -5.47
N GLY A 110 -3.04 -15.38 -5.25
CA GLY A 110 -1.88 -15.68 -6.08
C GLY A 110 -1.45 -17.15 -6.03
N VAL A 111 -1.49 -17.79 -4.87
CA VAL A 111 -1.23 -19.24 -4.73
C VAL A 111 -2.32 -20.04 -5.41
N VAL A 112 -3.59 -19.70 -5.22
CA VAL A 112 -4.73 -20.39 -5.86
C VAL A 112 -4.59 -20.34 -7.38
N ILE A 113 -4.30 -19.17 -7.94
CA ILE A 113 -4.08 -19.02 -9.39
C ILE A 113 -2.78 -19.71 -9.83
N GLY A 114 -1.69 -19.55 -9.08
CA GLY A 114 -0.37 -20.07 -9.43
C GLY A 114 -0.30 -21.60 -9.42
N ALA A 115 -1.12 -22.25 -8.59
CA ALA A 115 -1.25 -23.70 -8.48
C ALA A 115 -2.48 -24.27 -9.22
N ALA A 116 -3.33 -23.43 -9.82
CA ALA A 116 -4.51 -23.89 -10.54
C ALA A 116 -4.13 -24.69 -11.80
N GLY A 117 -4.96 -25.68 -12.14
CA GLY A 117 -4.80 -26.41 -13.41
C GLY A 117 -5.10 -25.55 -14.63
N SER A 118 -4.56 -25.95 -15.80
CA SER A 118 -4.69 -25.21 -17.06
C SER A 118 -6.14 -24.96 -17.52
N THR A 119 -7.08 -25.85 -17.18
CA THR A 119 -8.51 -25.66 -17.45
C THR A 119 -9.10 -24.50 -16.67
N ILE A 120 -8.82 -24.45 -15.36
CA ILE A 120 -9.29 -23.37 -14.46
C ILE A 120 -8.68 -22.03 -14.88
N LEU A 121 -7.42 -22.03 -15.27
CA LEU A 121 -6.71 -20.84 -15.75
C LEU A 121 -7.28 -20.28 -17.05
N ARG A 122 -7.71 -21.15 -17.97
CA ARG A 122 -8.42 -20.74 -19.19
C ARG A 122 -9.78 -20.12 -18.87
N ASP A 123 -10.52 -20.69 -17.92
CA ASP A 123 -11.84 -20.18 -17.53
C ASP A 123 -11.75 -18.83 -16.81
N ILE A 124 -10.69 -18.62 -16.02
CA ILE A 124 -10.42 -17.34 -15.31
C ILE A 124 -9.77 -16.31 -16.25
N GLY A 125 -9.15 -16.77 -17.34
CA GLY A 125 -8.44 -15.94 -18.29
C GLY A 125 -7.10 -15.42 -17.77
N THR A 126 -6.30 -16.31 -17.18
CA THR A 126 -4.99 -15.95 -16.62
C THR A 126 -3.98 -17.09 -16.75
N ALA A 127 -2.74 -16.84 -16.34
CA ALA A 127 -1.64 -17.81 -16.37
C ALA A 127 -1.06 -18.05 -14.98
N HIS A 128 -0.44 -19.23 -14.78
CA HIS A 128 0.29 -19.56 -13.56
C HIS A 128 1.28 -18.46 -13.15
N ARG A 129 1.98 -17.87 -14.14
CA ARG A 129 2.98 -16.82 -13.91
C ARG A 129 2.38 -15.56 -13.28
N THR A 130 1.14 -15.22 -13.63
CA THR A 130 0.42 -14.08 -13.08
C THR A 130 0.06 -14.36 -11.61
N GLY A 131 -0.42 -15.56 -11.29
CA GLY A 131 -0.67 -15.98 -9.90
C GLY A 131 0.56 -15.84 -9.00
N TRP A 132 1.72 -16.33 -9.45
CA TRP A 132 2.98 -16.18 -8.72
C TRP A 132 3.39 -14.71 -8.52
N ALA A 133 3.17 -13.85 -9.53
CA ALA A 133 3.47 -12.42 -9.42
C ALA A 133 2.59 -11.73 -8.38
N ILE A 134 1.29 -12.03 -8.35
CA ILE A 134 0.34 -11.50 -7.35
C ILE A 134 0.75 -11.95 -5.94
N MET A 135 1.13 -13.22 -5.79
CA MET A 135 1.62 -13.76 -4.52
C MET A 135 2.85 -13.00 -4.02
N ILE A 136 3.84 -12.78 -4.89
CA ILE A 136 5.05 -12.02 -4.56
C ILE A 136 4.69 -10.58 -4.14
N GLY A 137 3.77 -9.93 -4.87
CA GLY A 137 3.24 -8.62 -4.48
C GLY A 137 2.63 -8.61 -3.08
N GLY A 138 1.83 -9.62 -2.74
CA GLY A 138 1.26 -9.78 -1.41
C GLY A 138 2.32 -9.94 -0.30
N ILE A 139 3.37 -10.72 -0.55
CA ILE A 139 4.50 -10.87 0.37
C ILE A 139 5.20 -9.52 0.58
N ILE A 140 5.48 -8.77 -0.50
CA ILE A 140 6.10 -7.45 -0.42
C ILE A 140 5.23 -6.51 0.42
N ALA A 141 3.91 -6.51 0.22
CA ALA A 141 2.98 -5.69 1.00
C ALA A 141 3.04 -6.02 2.50
N ILE A 142 3.07 -7.31 2.86
CA ILE A 142 3.17 -7.76 4.25
C ILE A 142 4.50 -7.33 4.88
N VAL A 143 5.62 -7.51 4.17
CA VAL A 143 6.94 -7.10 4.65
C VAL A 143 7.01 -5.57 4.80
N ALA A 144 6.50 -4.83 3.80
CA ALA A 144 6.39 -3.37 3.82
C ALA A 144 5.56 -2.88 5.00
N ALA A 145 4.43 -3.54 5.31
CA ALA A 145 3.60 -3.19 6.45
C ALA A 145 4.36 -3.34 7.78
N ASN A 146 5.33 -4.25 7.88
CA ASN A 146 6.07 -4.52 9.12
C ASN A 146 7.33 -3.65 9.29
N LEU A 147 7.85 -3.03 8.23
CA LEU A 147 9.01 -2.13 8.30
C LEU A 147 8.79 -1.00 9.33
N GLY A 148 9.74 -0.86 10.26
CA GLY A 148 9.63 -0.01 11.46
C GLY A 148 9.50 1.50 11.20
N ARG A 149 9.13 2.24 12.26
CA ARG A 149 8.99 3.70 12.21
C ARG A 149 10.35 4.38 12.31
N VAL A 150 10.64 5.32 11.42
CA VAL A 150 11.73 6.29 11.62
C VAL A 150 11.12 7.54 12.26
N ILE A 151 11.48 7.80 13.52
CA ILE A 151 11.00 8.95 14.27
C ILE A 151 12.07 10.04 14.20
N GLN A 152 11.79 11.11 13.46
CA GLN A 152 12.64 12.29 13.47
C GLN A 152 12.02 13.34 14.40
N THR A 153 12.67 13.58 15.54
CA THR A 153 12.27 14.64 16.48
C THR A 153 13.07 15.90 16.13
N ARG A 154 12.42 16.92 15.57
CA ARG A 154 13.02 18.25 15.43
C ARG A 154 12.66 19.10 16.64
N HIS A 155 13.67 19.55 17.38
CA HIS A 155 13.50 20.55 18.43
C HIS A 155 13.72 21.93 17.81
N SER A 156 12.71 22.80 17.86
CA SER A 156 12.86 24.22 17.54
C SER A 156 12.69 25.00 18.83
N VAL A 157 13.75 25.64 19.29
CA VAL A 157 13.71 26.56 20.44
C VAL A 157 13.56 27.97 19.88
N THR A 158 12.42 28.60 20.11
CA THR A 158 12.20 30.01 19.80
C THR A 158 12.20 30.78 21.11
N GLN A 159 13.20 31.64 21.31
CA GLN A 159 13.20 32.60 22.42
C GLN A 159 12.32 33.79 22.05
N VAL A 160 11.38 34.14 22.93
CA VAL A 160 10.46 35.28 22.82
C VAL A 160 10.70 36.22 24.00
#